data_AF-A0A558ZV89-F1
#
_entry.id   AF-A0A558ZV89-F1
#
_cell.length_a   1.000
_cell.length_b   1.000
_cell.length_c   1.000
_cell.angle_alpha   90.00
_cell.angle_beta   90.00
_cell.angle_gamma   90.00
#
_symmetry.space_group_name_H-M   'P 1'
#
loop_
_entity.id
_entity.type
_entity.pdbx_description
1 polymer ?
#
loop_
_entity_poly.entity_id
_entity_poly.type
_entity_poly.pdbx_seq_one_letter_code
_entity_poly.pdbx_strand_id
1 'polypeptide(L)'
;THGLPIEQVLAKQGVKRKEMDLVEYLKLCREYALSQVDKQREDFKRLGVSGDWENPYVTLTPDYEAAQIRVFGEMANKGYIYRGAKPVYWSWSSESALAEAEIEYHDLVSTSLYYANKVKDGKGVLDTDTYIVVWTTTPFTITASRGLTVGADIDYVLVQPAGEDRKFVVAAELLASLSEKFGWGDVQVLATYRGQELNYIVTEHPWDTAVDELVILGDHVTTDSVTGIVHTAPGFGEDDY
;
A
#
# COMPACT_ATOMS: atom_id res chain seq x y z
N THR A 1 -12.09 -23.21 12.09
CA THR A 1 -13.56 -23.09 11.93
C THR A 1 -14.06 -21.65 12.07
N HIS A 2 -13.20 -20.66 11.84
CA HIS A 2 -13.52 -19.23 11.77
C HIS A 2 -12.86 -18.66 10.52
N GLY A 3 -13.18 -17.41 10.18
CA GLY A 3 -12.50 -16.65 9.15
C GLY A 3 -13.17 -16.68 7.78
N LEU A 4 -12.62 -15.82 6.91
CA LEU A 4 -13.16 -15.46 5.61
C LEU A 4 -13.34 -16.62 4.61
N PRO A 5 -12.50 -17.69 4.59
CA PRO A 5 -12.72 -18.81 3.68
C PRO A 5 -14.09 -19.49 3.83
N ILE A 6 -14.63 -19.55 5.05
CA ILE A 6 -15.97 -20.11 5.30
C ILE A 6 -17.05 -19.17 4.76
N GLU A 7 -16.91 -17.88 5.04
CA GLU A 7 -17.83 -16.84 4.58
C GLU A 7 -17.92 -16.78 3.05
N GLN A 8 -16.78 -16.90 2.36
CA GLN A 8 -16.71 -16.91 0.90
C GLN A 8 -17.38 -18.14 0.28
N VAL A 9 -17.23 -19.33 0.87
CA VAL A 9 -17.91 -20.53 0.34
C VAL A 9 -19.42 -20.39 0.47
N LEU A 10 -19.92 -19.87 1.59
CA LEU A 10 -21.34 -19.59 1.75
C LEU A 10 -21.82 -18.55 0.73
N ALA A 11 -21.04 -17.50 0.47
CA ALA A 11 -21.36 -16.52 -0.57
C ALA A 11 -21.43 -17.18 -1.97
N LYS A 12 -20.48 -18.06 -2.31
CA LYS A 12 -20.49 -18.84 -3.56
C LYS A 12 -21.69 -19.80 -3.66
N GLN A 13 -22.20 -20.28 -2.53
CA GLN A 13 -23.42 -21.09 -2.44
C GLN A 13 -24.70 -20.25 -2.56
N GLY A 14 -24.59 -18.93 -2.73
CA GLY A 14 -25.73 -18.01 -2.92
C GLY A 14 -26.23 -17.37 -1.62
N VAL A 15 -25.55 -17.57 -0.49
CA VAL A 15 -25.91 -16.93 0.79
C VAL A 15 -25.46 -15.47 0.76
N LYS A 16 -26.42 -14.55 0.78
CA LYS A 16 -26.14 -13.12 0.77
C LYS A 16 -26.12 -12.56 2.19
N ARG A 17 -24.91 -12.30 2.69
CA ARG A 17 -24.68 -11.73 4.04
C ARG A 17 -25.51 -10.48 4.34
N LYS A 18 -25.71 -9.59 3.36
CA LYS A 18 -26.45 -8.32 3.55
C LYS A 18 -27.98 -8.46 3.62
N GLU A 19 -28.52 -9.62 3.22
CA GLU A 19 -29.98 -9.86 3.17
C GLU A 19 -30.46 -10.71 4.37
N MET A 20 -29.56 -11.09 5.28
CA MET A 20 -29.84 -11.99 6.41
C MET A 20 -29.47 -11.35 7.74
N ASP A 21 -30.10 -11.82 8.82
CA ASP A 21 -29.67 -11.45 10.18
C ASP A 21 -28.27 -12.01 10.48
N LEU A 22 -27.47 -11.24 11.22
CA LEU A 22 -26.10 -11.60 11.53
C LEU A 22 -26.02 -12.91 12.36
N VAL A 23 -26.95 -13.12 13.28
CA VAL A 23 -26.96 -14.33 14.12
C VAL A 23 -27.29 -15.56 13.28
N GLU A 24 -28.22 -15.43 12.33
CA GLU A 24 -28.56 -16.49 11.38
C GLU A 24 -27.38 -16.81 10.46
N TYR A 25 -26.70 -15.78 9.94
CA TYR A 25 -25.50 -15.96 9.13
C TYR A 25 -24.39 -16.70 9.89
N LEU A 26 -24.12 -16.31 11.14
CA LEU A 26 -23.10 -16.97 11.97
C LEU A 26 -23.46 -18.42 12.30
N LYS A 27 -24.75 -18.76 12.45
CA LYS A 27 -25.21 -20.14 12.59
C LYS A 27 -24.90 -20.97 11.34
N LEU A 28 -25.16 -20.43 10.15
CA LEU A 28 -24.83 -21.08 8.89
C LEU A 28 -23.32 -21.32 8.75
N CYS A 29 -22.49 -20.32 9.10
CA CYS A 29 -21.03 -20.47 9.14
C CYS A 29 -20.61 -21.60 10.08
N ARG A 30 -21.21 -21.68 11.28
CA ARG A 30 -20.94 -22.73 12.27
C ARG A 30 -21.31 -24.12 11.76
N GLU A 31 -22.50 -24.26 11.21
CA GLU A 31 -23.00 -25.52 10.64
C GLU A 31 -22.12 -26.00 9.48
N TYR A 32 -21.78 -25.09 8.56
CA TYR A 32 -20.88 -25.41 7.46
C TYR A 32 -19.51 -25.85 7.98
N ALA A 33 -18.92 -25.11 8.92
CA ALA A 33 -17.62 -25.45 9.49
C ALA A 33 -17.61 -26.83 10.15
N LEU A 34 -18.63 -27.16 10.96
CA LEU A 34 -18.76 -28.47 11.60
C LEU A 34 -18.94 -29.59 10.56
N SER A 35 -19.74 -29.35 9.51
CA SER A 35 -19.90 -30.33 8.43
C SER A 35 -18.58 -30.67 7.71
N GLN A 36 -17.68 -29.69 7.57
CA GLN A 36 -16.36 -29.89 6.97
C GLN A 36 -15.41 -30.61 7.94
N VAL A 37 -15.48 -30.31 9.24
CA VAL A 37 -14.73 -31.02 10.27
C VAL A 37 -15.09 -32.51 10.27
N ASP A 38 -16.37 -32.85 10.22
CA ASP A 38 -16.81 -34.25 10.22
C ASP A 38 -16.40 -34.98 8.94
N LYS A 39 -16.50 -34.33 7.76
CA LYS A 39 -16.01 -34.91 6.50
C LYS A 39 -14.51 -35.21 6.55
N GLN A 40 -13.70 -34.24 6.96
CA GLN A 40 -12.25 -34.42 7.06
C GLN A 40 -11.88 -35.47 8.11
N ARG A 41 -12.61 -35.54 9.22
CA ARG A 41 -12.44 -36.57 10.25
C ARG A 41 -12.60 -37.99 9.67
N GLU A 42 -13.65 -38.23 8.89
CA GLU A 42 -13.89 -39.55 8.29
C GLU A 42 -12.82 -39.91 7.25
N ASP A 43 -12.35 -38.94 6.46
CA ASP A 43 -11.25 -39.17 5.52
C ASP A 43 -9.93 -39.48 6.23
N PHE A 44 -9.59 -38.79 7.31
CA PHE A 44 -8.38 -39.08 8.10
C PHE A 44 -8.44 -40.44 8.79
N LYS A 45 -9.60 -40.83 9.33
CA LYS A 45 -9.81 -42.20 9.86
C LYS A 45 -9.58 -43.25 8.76
N ARG A 46 -10.08 -43.01 7.55
CA ARG A 46 -9.90 -43.89 6.39
C ARG A 46 -8.44 -44.03 5.97
N LEU A 47 -7.63 -42.97 6.11
CA LEU A 47 -6.19 -42.99 5.87
C LEU A 47 -5.40 -43.73 6.96
N GLY A 48 -6.05 -44.17 8.04
CA GLY A 48 -5.41 -44.88 9.15
C GLY A 48 -4.69 -43.96 10.14
N VAL A 49 -5.00 -42.66 10.16
CA VAL A 49 -4.43 -41.73 11.14
C VAL A 49 -4.98 -42.04 12.54
N SER A 50 -4.08 -42.20 13.51
CA SER A 50 -4.43 -42.40 14.91
C SER A 50 -4.52 -41.06 15.65
N GLY A 51 -5.62 -40.82 16.35
CA GLY A 51 -5.87 -39.60 17.12
C GLY A 51 -7.15 -39.71 17.96
N ASP A 52 -7.36 -38.74 18.86
CA ASP A 52 -8.63 -38.61 19.58
C ASP A 52 -9.67 -37.93 18.68
N TRP A 53 -10.48 -38.76 18.02
CA TRP A 53 -11.54 -38.30 17.11
C TRP A 53 -12.83 -37.92 17.83
N GLU A 54 -12.98 -38.28 19.10
CA GLU A 54 -14.17 -37.97 19.91
C GLU A 54 -14.02 -36.59 20.57
N ASN A 55 -12.80 -36.19 20.94
CA ASN A 55 -12.50 -34.88 21.53
C ASN A 55 -11.46 -34.08 20.73
N PRO A 56 -11.70 -33.75 19.44
CA PRO A 56 -10.80 -32.88 18.70
C PRO A 56 -10.87 -31.45 19.23
N TYR A 57 -9.74 -30.74 19.20
CA TYR A 57 -9.78 -29.29 19.43
C TYR A 57 -10.44 -28.60 18.24
N VAL A 58 -11.38 -27.69 18.49
CA VAL A 58 -12.07 -26.94 17.46
C VAL A 58 -12.15 -25.49 17.88
N THR A 59 -11.71 -24.56 17.03
CA THR A 59 -11.53 -23.17 17.45
C THR A 59 -12.81 -22.40 17.77
N LEU A 60 -13.98 -22.94 17.42
CA LEU A 60 -15.31 -22.38 17.74
C LEU A 60 -15.91 -22.89 19.05
N THR A 61 -15.21 -23.75 19.80
CA THR A 61 -15.71 -24.22 21.09
C THR A 61 -15.56 -23.11 22.14
N PRO A 62 -16.55 -22.96 23.05
CA PRO A 62 -16.52 -21.86 24.02
C PRO A 62 -15.29 -21.83 24.92
N ASP A 63 -14.71 -23.00 25.24
CA ASP A 63 -13.49 -23.12 26.03
C ASP A 63 -12.27 -22.58 25.29
N TYR A 64 -12.17 -22.82 23.97
CA TYR A 64 -11.09 -22.34 23.12
C TYR A 64 -11.16 -20.82 22.95
N GLU A 65 -12.35 -20.29 22.66
CA GLU A 65 -12.59 -18.85 22.54
C GLU A 65 -12.30 -18.12 23.86
N ALA A 66 -12.74 -18.69 24.99
CA ALA A 66 -12.43 -18.14 26.31
C ALA A 66 -10.92 -18.12 26.60
N ALA A 67 -10.18 -19.16 26.21
CA ALA A 67 -8.72 -19.18 26.32
C ALA A 67 -8.08 -18.10 25.44
N GLN A 68 -8.54 -17.92 24.19
CA GLN A 68 -8.05 -16.89 23.28
C GLN A 68 -8.23 -15.47 23.87
N ILE A 69 -9.40 -15.18 24.46
CA ILE A 69 -9.68 -13.89 25.08
C ILE A 69 -8.81 -13.65 26.32
N ARG A 70 -8.52 -14.68 27.13
CA ARG A 70 -7.61 -14.54 28.28
C ARG A 70 -6.20 -14.16 27.84
N VAL A 71 -5.67 -14.83 26.81
CA VAL A 71 -4.35 -14.51 26.25
C VAL A 71 -4.32 -13.08 25.71
N PHE A 72 -5.35 -12.67 24.97
CA PHE A 72 -5.48 -11.30 24.49
C PHE A 72 -5.48 -10.28 25.66
N GLY A 73 -6.24 -10.56 26.72
CA GLY A 73 -6.30 -9.72 27.92
C GLY A 73 -4.95 -9.62 28.64
N GLU A 74 -4.19 -10.71 28.75
CA GLU A 74 -2.84 -10.69 29.33
C GLU A 74 -1.88 -9.86 28.49
N MET A 75 -1.94 -9.96 27.16
CA MET A 75 -1.14 -9.15 26.26
C MET A 75 -1.50 -7.66 26.35
N ALA A 76 -2.79 -7.35 26.45
CA ALA A 76 -3.27 -5.98 26.67
C ALA A 76 -2.77 -5.41 28.00
N ASN A 77 -2.85 -6.18 29.10
CA ASN A 77 -2.36 -5.77 30.42
C ASN A 77 -0.85 -5.51 30.46
N LYS A 78 -0.08 -6.22 29.64
CA LYS A 78 1.37 -6.01 29.48
C LYS A 78 1.73 -4.83 28.57
N GLY A 79 0.73 -4.17 27.97
CA GLY A 79 0.95 -3.06 27.03
C GLY A 79 1.43 -3.50 25.65
N TYR A 80 1.27 -4.78 25.28
CA TYR A 80 1.67 -5.30 23.98
C TYR A 80 0.65 -5.03 22.87
N ILE A 81 -0.55 -4.58 23.24
CA ILE A 81 -1.64 -4.27 22.30
C ILE A 81 -1.87 -2.77 22.31
N TYR A 82 -1.75 -2.17 21.13
CA TYR A 82 -2.08 -0.77 20.89
C TYR A 82 -2.95 -0.66 19.64
N ARG A 83 -3.61 0.48 19.49
CA ARG A 83 -4.41 0.80 18.31
C ARG A 83 -3.65 1.82 17.46
N GLY A 84 -3.49 1.50 16.18
CA GLY A 84 -2.88 2.37 15.19
C GLY A 84 -3.70 2.40 13.89
N ALA A 85 -3.21 3.16 12.91
CA ALA A 85 -3.67 3.08 11.53
C ALA A 85 -2.66 2.26 10.73
N LYS A 86 -3.11 1.54 9.71
CA LYS A 86 -2.26 0.87 8.73
C LYS A 86 -3.01 0.86 7.40
N PRO A 87 -2.36 1.19 6.27
CA PRO A 87 -2.91 0.92 4.95
C PRO A 87 -3.12 -0.59 4.77
N VAL A 88 -4.30 -0.98 4.29
CA VAL A 88 -4.66 -2.37 4.04
C VAL A 88 -5.31 -2.48 2.68
N TYR A 89 -5.19 -3.64 2.03
CA TYR A 89 -5.96 -3.92 0.83
C TYR A 89 -7.45 -3.81 1.14
N TRP A 90 -8.16 -2.98 0.38
CA TRP A 90 -9.58 -2.73 0.56
C TRP A 90 -10.33 -3.03 -0.73
N SER A 91 -11.29 -3.96 -0.67
CA SER A 91 -12.20 -4.22 -1.77
C SER A 91 -13.42 -3.31 -1.64
N TRP A 92 -13.59 -2.40 -2.60
CA TRP A 92 -14.79 -1.56 -2.66
C TRP A 92 -16.05 -2.37 -3.03
N SER A 93 -15.91 -3.50 -3.74
CA SER A 93 -17.04 -4.35 -4.12
C SER A 93 -17.54 -5.19 -2.95
N SER A 94 -16.63 -5.62 -2.08
CA SER A 94 -16.94 -6.39 -0.88
C SER A 94 -17.14 -5.52 0.37
N GLU A 95 -16.76 -4.24 0.30
CA GLU A 95 -16.75 -3.29 1.42
C GLU A 95 -16.00 -3.83 2.64
N SER A 96 -14.85 -4.46 2.39
CA SER A 96 -14.05 -5.12 3.42
C SER A 96 -12.57 -5.03 3.10
N ALA A 97 -11.76 -5.04 4.16
CA ALA A 97 -10.34 -5.32 4.04
C ALA A 97 -10.13 -6.77 3.57
N LEU A 98 -9.11 -6.98 2.74
CA LEU A 98 -8.67 -8.28 2.24
C LEU A 98 -7.29 -8.61 2.80
N ALA A 99 -7.04 -9.89 3.01
CA ALA A 99 -5.69 -10.38 3.28
C ALA A 99 -4.90 -10.53 1.97
N GLU A 100 -3.56 -10.44 2.04
CA GLU A 100 -2.68 -10.62 0.87
C GLU A 100 -2.91 -11.95 0.15
N ALA A 101 -3.18 -13.02 0.91
CA ALA A 101 -3.48 -14.36 0.37
C ALA A 101 -4.77 -14.42 -0.47
N GLU A 102 -5.59 -13.36 -0.46
CA GLU A 102 -6.85 -13.26 -1.22
C GLU A 102 -6.70 -12.40 -2.47
N ILE A 103 -5.52 -11.83 -2.70
CA ILE A 103 -5.26 -10.97 -3.85
C ILE A 103 -4.90 -11.83 -5.05
N GLU A 104 -5.73 -11.74 -6.08
CA GLU A 104 -5.45 -12.28 -7.41
C GLU A 104 -5.01 -11.13 -8.33
N TYR A 105 -3.88 -11.31 -9.01
CA TYR A 105 -3.33 -10.31 -9.90
C TYR A 105 -3.91 -10.47 -11.31
N HIS A 106 -4.34 -9.34 -11.87
CA HIS A 106 -4.82 -9.25 -13.24
C HIS A 106 -4.20 -8.04 -13.93
N ASP A 107 -3.94 -8.18 -15.23
CA ASP A 107 -3.47 -7.07 -16.04
C ASP A 107 -4.57 -6.01 -16.17
N LEU A 108 -4.21 -4.76 -15.89
CA LEU A 108 -5.08 -3.61 -16.03
C LEU A 108 -4.32 -2.47 -16.71
N VAL A 109 -4.99 -1.82 -17.66
CA VAL A 109 -4.47 -0.58 -18.26
C VAL A 109 -4.78 0.57 -17.30
N SER A 110 -3.74 1.16 -16.70
CA SER A 110 -3.88 2.32 -15.83
C SER A 110 -3.38 3.60 -16.49
N THR A 111 -3.94 4.73 -16.06
CA THR A 111 -3.47 6.06 -16.44
C THR A 111 -2.21 6.39 -15.64
N SER A 112 -1.08 6.52 -16.33
CA SER A 112 0.14 7.09 -15.73
C SER A 112 0.18 8.61 -15.89
N LEU A 113 0.60 9.33 -14.85
CA LEU A 113 0.69 10.78 -14.85
C LEU A 113 2.06 11.23 -14.38
N TYR A 114 2.58 12.28 -15.02
CA TYR A 114 3.74 13.04 -14.58
C TYR A 114 3.26 14.41 -14.14
N TYR A 115 3.72 14.86 -12.98
CA TYR A 115 3.47 16.20 -12.50
C TYR A 115 4.73 16.75 -11.85
N ALA A 116 4.74 18.06 -11.60
CA ALA A 116 5.93 18.72 -11.09
C ALA A 116 5.58 19.61 -9.89
N ASN A 117 6.29 19.42 -8.80
CA ASN A 117 6.13 20.18 -7.57
C ASN A 117 7.07 21.36 -7.55
N LYS A 118 6.55 22.56 -7.34
CA LYS A 118 7.38 23.76 -7.26
C LYS A 118 8.17 23.76 -5.95
N VAL A 119 9.47 24.03 -6.00
CA VAL A 119 10.29 24.22 -4.80
C VAL A 119 9.88 25.51 -4.08
N LYS A 120 9.58 25.40 -2.79
CA LYS A 120 9.26 26.51 -1.90
C LYS A 120 10.49 26.94 -1.10
N ASP A 121 11.21 25.97 -0.55
CA ASP A 121 12.49 26.16 0.14
C ASP A 121 13.46 25.05 -0.27
N GLY A 122 14.41 25.39 -1.14
CA GLY A 122 15.43 24.47 -1.63
C GLY A 122 16.67 24.37 -0.73
N LYS A 123 16.67 24.97 0.47
CA LYS A 123 17.78 24.94 1.43
C LYS A 123 19.14 25.40 0.87
N GLY A 124 19.11 26.26 -0.14
CA GLY A 124 20.31 26.72 -0.86
C GLY A 124 20.88 25.72 -1.89
N VAL A 125 20.24 24.55 -2.05
CA VAL A 125 20.59 23.54 -3.07
C VAL A 125 19.80 23.81 -4.36
N LEU A 126 18.48 24.04 -4.23
CA LEU A 126 17.59 24.38 -5.33
C LEU A 126 17.03 25.80 -5.16
N ASP A 127 16.75 26.47 -6.28
CA ASP A 127 16.02 27.73 -6.28
C ASP A 127 14.50 27.50 -6.34
N THR A 128 13.73 28.56 -6.17
CA THR A 128 12.25 28.50 -6.16
C THR A 128 11.62 28.45 -7.55
N ASP A 129 12.42 28.56 -8.61
CA ASP A 129 11.98 28.38 -10.01
C ASP A 129 12.25 26.96 -10.52
N THR A 130 12.64 26.08 -9.59
CA THR A 130 12.86 24.66 -9.81
C THR A 130 11.62 23.84 -9.46
N TYR A 131 11.38 22.79 -10.25
CA TYR A 131 10.27 21.87 -10.09
C TYR A 131 10.78 20.43 -9.99
N ILE A 132 10.28 19.67 -9.03
CA ILE A 132 10.62 18.26 -8.87
C ILE A 132 9.61 17.42 -9.63
N VAL A 133 10.06 16.63 -10.62
CA VAL A 133 9.16 15.84 -11.48
C VAL A 133 8.90 14.49 -10.84
N VAL A 134 7.62 14.19 -10.66
CA VAL A 134 7.12 13.01 -9.97
C VAL A 134 6.22 12.22 -10.91
N TRP A 135 6.22 10.91 -10.76
CA TRP A 135 5.41 10.00 -11.55
C TRP A 135 4.54 9.11 -10.68
N THR A 136 3.34 8.80 -11.16
CA THR A 136 2.44 7.84 -10.53
C THR A 136 1.54 7.13 -11.56
N THR A 137 1.16 5.89 -11.25
CA THR A 137 0.11 5.13 -11.95
C THR A 137 -1.26 5.26 -11.30
N THR A 138 -1.36 5.96 -10.18
CA THR A 138 -2.59 6.14 -9.39
C THR A 138 -2.88 7.64 -9.18
N PRO A 139 -3.30 8.40 -10.21
CA PRO A 139 -3.48 9.86 -10.09
C PRO A 139 -4.39 10.31 -8.93
N PHE A 140 -5.33 9.46 -8.50
CA PHE A 140 -6.21 9.74 -7.37
C PHE A 140 -5.49 9.85 -6.02
N THR A 141 -4.28 9.29 -5.87
CA THR A 141 -3.51 9.35 -4.63
C THR A 141 -2.78 10.68 -4.45
N ILE A 142 -2.64 11.47 -5.51
CA ILE A 142 -1.86 12.71 -5.47
C ILE A 142 -2.47 13.73 -4.50
N THR A 143 -3.79 13.77 -4.36
CA THR A 143 -4.46 14.68 -3.40
C THR A 143 -4.20 14.33 -1.94
N ALA A 144 -3.71 13.12 -1.67
CA ALA A 144 -3.33 12.64 -0.36
C ALA A 144 -1.82 12.57 -0.16
N SER A 145 -1.03 13.06 -1.13
CA SER A 145 0.41 13.14 -1.03
C SER A 145 0.81 14.09 0.10
N ARG A 146 1.84 13.71 0.85
CA ARG A 146 2.36 14.46 2.02
C ARG A 146 3.88 14.63 1.97
N GLY A 147 4.51 14.16 0.90
CA GLY A 147 5.95 14.24 0.71
C GLY A 147 6.37 13.66 -0.64
N LEU A 148 7.63 13.89 -0.97
CA LEU A 148 8.28 13.31 -2.13
C LEU A 148 9.45 12.45 -1.65
N THR A 149 9.54 11.21 -2.08
CA THR A 149 10.63 10.32 -1.72
C THR A 149 11.66 10.22 -2.84
N VAL A 150 12.92 10.37 -2.46
CA VAL A 150 14.10 10.18 -3.31
C VAL A 150 15.01 9.10 -2.72
N GLY A 151 15.73 8.37 -3.58
CA GLY A 151 16.73 7.41 -3.13
C GLY A 151 18.01 8.13 -2.70
N ALA A 152 18.50 7.84 -1.50
CA ALA A 152 19.69 8.51 -0.95
C ALA A 152 20.92 8.34 -1.86
N ASP A 153 21.02 7.17 -2.51
CA ASP A 153 22.13 6.76 -3.36
C ASP A 153 21.89 6.92 -4.87
N ILE A 154 20.86 7.69 -5.25
CA ILE A 154 20.57 8.00 -6.65
C ILE A 154 21.13 9.38 -6.97
N ASP A 155 21.69 9.54 -8.18
CA ASP A 155 22.11 10.83 -8.69
C ASP A 155 20.93 11.51 -9.41
N TYR A 156 20.67 12.75 -9.03
CA TYR A 156 19.63 13.60 -9.58
C TYR A 156 20.24 14.77 -10.33
N VAL A 157 19.65 15.14 -11.45
CA VAL A 157 20.11 16.25 -12.29
C VAL A 157 19.10 17.39 -12.28
N LEU A 158 19.61 18.60 -12.07
CA LEU A 158 18.87 19.83 -12.30
C LEU A 158 19.04 20.19 -13.77
N VAL A 159 17.93 20.25 -14.50
CA VAL A 159 17.93 20.48 -15.94
C VAL A 159 17.05 21.64 -16.34
N GLN A 160 17.42 22.29 -17.44
CA GLN A 160 16.62 23.32 -18.08
C GLN A 160 16.44 22.96 -19.57
N PRO A 161 15.21 22.58 -19.97
CA PRO A 161 14.87 22.39 -21.38
C PRO A 161 14.96 23.70 -22.16
N ALA A 162 15.42 23.64 -23.41
CA ALA A 162 15.50 24.80 -24.29
C ALA A 162 14.10 25.41 -24.52
N GLY A 163 13.98 26.71 -24.27
CA GLY A 163 12.71 27.44 -24.40
C GLY A 163 11.82 27.41 -23.16
N GLU A 164 12.25 26.77 -22.06
CA GLU A 164 11.59 26.84 -20.76
C GLU A 164 12.42 27.70 -19.78
N ASP A 165 11.75 28.61 -19.07
CA ASP A 165 12.36 29.36 -17.98
C ASP A 165 12.47 28.51 -16.70
N ARG A 166 11.64 27.46 -16.60
CA ARG A 166 11.56 26.57 -15.45
C ARG A 166 12.66 25.53 -15.47
N LYS A 167 13.14 25.17 -14.28
CA LYS A 167 14.12 24.10 -14.08
C LYS A 167 13.43 22.87 -13.53
N PHE A 168 13.93 21.70 -13.88
CA PHE A 168 13.35 20.42 -13.47
C PHE A 168 14.39 19.52 -12.80
N VAL A 169 13.98 18.78 -11.77
CA VAL A 169 14.80 17.74 -11.14
C VAL A 169 14.24 16.37 -11.51
N VAL A 170 15.12 15.53 -12.05
CA VAL A 170 14.85 14.12 -12.43
C VAL A 170 16.06 13.26 -12.08
N ALA A 171 15.89 11.94 -11.96
CA ALA A 171 17.05 11.05 -11.82
C ALA A 171 17.90 11.06 -13.10
N ALA A 172 19.23 11.07 -12.93
CA ALA A 172 20.20 11.21 -14.01
C ALA A 172 20.05 10.11 -15.08
N GLU A 173 19.84 8.87 -14.66
CA GLU A 173 19.67 7.72 -15.57
C GLU A 173 18.43 7.83 -16.46
N LEU A 174 17.42 8.57 -16.01
CA LEU A 174 16.11 8.67 -16.67
C LEU A 174 15.97 9.92 -17.52
N LEU A 175 16.95 10.83 -17.49
CA LEU A 175 16.91 12.10 -18.21
C LEU A 175 16.64 11.90 -19.71
N ALA A 176 17.32 10.96 -20.36
CA ALA A 176 17.16 10.73 -21.81
C ALA A 176 15.75 10.25 -22.16
N SER A 177 15.22 9.27 -21.40
CA SER A 177 13.87 8.74 -21.62
C SER A 177 12.79 9.78 -21.33
N LEU A 178 12.94 10.56 -20.26
CA LEU A 178 12.01 11.63 -19.91
C LEU A 178 12.05 12.77 -20.92
N SER A 179 13.23 13.12 -21.43
CA SER A 179 13.38 14.16 -22.45
C SER A 179 12.62 13.79 -23.73
N GLU A 180 12.75 12.55 -24.19
CA GLU A 180 11.97 12.05 -25.32
C GLU A 180 10.46 12.09 -25.03
N LYS A 181 10.04 11.61 -23.84
CA LYS A 181 8.63 11.52 -23.46
C LYS A 181 7.95 12.87 -23.29
N PHE A 182 8.68 13.88 -22.80
CA PHE A 182 8.19 15.24 -22.62
C PHE A 182 8.39 16.10 -23.87
N GLY A 183 9.05 15.58 -24.91
CA GLY A 183 9.38 16.34 -26.11
C GLY A 183 10.42 17.44 -25.86
N TRP A 184 11.27 17.28 -24.85
CA TRP A 184 12.40 18.18 -24.62
C TRP A 184 13.48 17.90 -25.66
N GLY A 185 13.71 18.87 -26.55
CA GLY A 185 14.72 18.77 -27.61
C GLY A 185 16.13 18.84 -27.05
N ASP A 186 16.60 20.06 -26.77
CA ASP A 186 17.89 20.29 -26.10
C ASP A 186 17.65 20.50 -24.61
N VAL A 187 18.36 19.75 -23.76
CA VAL A 187 18.26 19.85 -22.30
C VAL A 187 19.62 20.17 -21.72
N GLN A 188 19.73 21.31 -21.05
CA GLN A 188 20.96 21.71 -20.38
C GLN A 188 20.97 21.17 -18.94
N VAL A 189 21.99 20.40 -18.59
CA VAL A 189 22.26 20.02 -17.19
C VAL A 189 22.96 21.17 -16.49
N LEU A 190 22.36 21.70 -15.44
CA LEU A 190 22.87 22.83 -14.66
C LEU A 190 23.69 22.36 -13.45
N ALA A 191 23.25 21.29 -12.80
CA ALA A 191 23.90 20.70 -11.63
C ALA A 191 23.50 19.23 -11.45
N THR A 192 24.29 18.51 -10.68
CA THR A 192 24.01 17.13 -10.24
C THR A 192 24.08 17.08 -8.72
N TYR A 193 23.14 16.37 -8.11
CA TYR A 193 23.03 16.21 -6.67
C TYR A 193 22.84 14.74 -6.33
N ARG A 194 23.43 14.30 -5.22
CA ARG A 194 23.08 13.03 -4.60
C ARG A 194 21.73 13.17 -3.90
N GLY A 195 20.88 12.13 -3.91
CA GLY A 195 19.55 12.20 -3.29
C GLY A 195 19.58 12.67 -1.83
N GLN A 196 20.63 12.31 -1.08
CA GLN A 196 20.85 12.80 0.29
C GLN A 196 20.92 14.33 0.41
N GLU A 197 21.41 15.03 -0.61
CA GLU A 197 21.52 16.49 -0.64
C GLU A 197 20.16 17.17 -0.83
N LEU A 198 19.18 16.47 -1.42
CA LEU A 198 17.82 16.96 -1.63
C LEU A 198 16.92 16.78 -0.39
N ASN A 199 17.40 16.10 0.64
CA ASN A 199 16.61 15.78 1.82
C ASN A 199 16.14 17.03 2.58
N TYR A 200 14.87 17.02 3.00
CA TYR A 200 14.14 18.10 3.64
C TYR A 200 13.97 19.37 2.80
N ILE A 201 14.12 19.32 1.48
CA ILE A 201 13.63 20.40 0.61
C ILE A 201 12.12 20.48 0.74
N VAL A 202 11.60 21.70 0.83
CA VAL A 202 10.16 21.96 0.91
C VAL A 202 9.64 22.30 -0.48
N THR A 203 8.59 21.62 -0.88
CA THR A 203 7.88 21.87 -2.14
C THR A 203 6.41 22.23 -1.87
N GLU A 204 5.82 22.97 -2.79
CA GLU A 204 4.38 23.23 -2.79
C GLU A 204 3.64 21.97 -3.26
N HIS A 205 2.59 21.59 -2.54
CA HIS A 205 1.70 20.54 -3.03
C HIS A 205 0.95 21.05 -4.28
N PRO A 206 0.88 20.30 -5.39
CA PRO A 206 0.36 20.78 -6.67
C PRO A 206 -1.15 21.11 -6.70
N TRP A 207 -1.95 20.47 -5.84
CA TRP A 207 -3.39 20.75 -5.69
C TRP A 207 -3.83 21.37 -4.35
N ASP A 208 -3.19 21.03 -3.23
CA ASP A 208 -3.57 21.49 -1.89
C ASP A 208 -2.65 22.62 -1.40
N THR A 209 -3.07 23.87 -1.57
CA THR A 209 -2.26 25.04 -1.21
C THR A 209 -2.04 25.22 0.29
N ALA A 210 -2.71 24.43 1.13
CA ALA A 210 -2.50 24.44 2.59
C ALA A 210 -1.41 23.45 3.03
N VAL A 211 -0.92 22.59 2.13
CA VAL A 211 0.05 21.53 2.43
C VAL A 211 1.37 21.84 1.75
N ASP A 212 2.43 21.82 2.55
CA ASP A 212 3.81 21.75 2.07
C ASP A 212 4.25 20.28 2.06
N GLU A 213 4.96 19.88 1.01
CA GLU A 213 5.52 18.54 0.87
C GLU A 213 7.03 18.55 1.07
N LEU A 214 7.50 17.70 1.97
CA LEU A 214 8.92 17.53 2.23
C LEU A 214 9.50 16.45 1.32
N VAL A 215 10.67 16.72 0.77
CA VAL A 215 11.51 15.69 0.17
C VAL A 215 12.11 14.86 1.30
N ILE A 216 11.90 13.54 1.26
CA ILE A 216 12.41 12.56 2.23
C ILE A 216 13.20 11.47 1.51
N LEU A 217 14.00 10.74 2.29
CA LEU A 217 14.78 9.61 1.77
C LEU A 217 14.00 8.31 1.96
N GLY A 218 14.02 7.43 0.96
CA GLY A 218 13.42 6.11 1.06
C GLY A 218 14.18 5.07 0.24
N ASP A 219 14.34 3.89 0.82
CA ASP A 219 15.10 2.79 0.23
C ASP A 219 14.30 2.04 -0.86
N HIS A 220 12.99 2.25 -0.92
CA HIS A 220 12.10 1.64 -1.92
C HIS A 220 12.18 2.35 -3.28
N VAL A 221 12.85 3.51 -3.38
CA VAL A 221 12.99 4.25 -4.63
C VAL A 221 14.10 3.61 -5.47
N THR A 222 13.73 3.17 -6.67
CA THR A 222 14.65 2.59 -7.65
C THR A 222 14.70 3.43 -8.93
N THR A 223 15.76 3.26 -9.73
CA THR A 223 15.83 3.86 -11.07
C THR A 223 15.01 3.11 -12.12
N ASP A 224 14.42 1.97 -11.76
CA ASP A 224 13.39 1.31 -12.57
C ASP A 224 12.07 2.11 -12.57
N SER A 225 11.86 2.97 -11.56
CA SER A 225 10.72 3.87 -11.47
C SER A 225 10.92 5.08 -12.39
N VAL A 226 9.89 5.50 -13.14
CA VAL A 226 10.09 6.31 -14.37
C VAL A 226 10.70 7.69 -14.17
N THR A 227 10.64 8.28 -12.98
CA THR A 227 11.32 9.56 -12.65
C THR A 227 12.43 9.42 -11.61
N GLY A 228 12.53 8.29 -10.92
CA GLY A 228 13.38 8.11 -9.74
C GLY A 228 12.96 8.96 -8.54
N ILE A 229 11.74 9.52 -8.57
CA ILE A 229 11.15 10.33 -7.49
C ILE A 229 9.70 9.90 -7.37
N VAL A 230 9.29 9.53 -6.16
CA VAL A 230 7.97 8.95 -5.86
C VAL A 230 7.22 9.90 -4.95
N HIS A 231 5.93 10.15 -5.20
CA HIS A 231 5.11 10.89 -4.23
C HIS A 231 4.69 9.95 -3.12
N THR A 232 4.54 10.48 -1.91
CA THR A 232 4.31 9.67 -0.72
C THR A 232 2.95 10.00 -0.15
N ALA A 233 2.04 9.03 -0.21
CA ALA A 233 0.67 9.14 0.29
C ALA A 233 0.42 8.08 1.38
N PRO A 234 0.70 8.39 2.67
CA PRO A 234 0.65 7.43 3.79
C PRO A 234 -0.67 6.69 3.97
N GLY A 235 -1.76 7.18 3.39
CA GLY A 235 -3.07 6.52 3.42
C GLY A 235 -3.24 5.39 2.39
N PHE A 236 -2.32 5.25 1.45
CA PHE A 236 -2.50 4.42 0.24
C PHE A 236 -1.36 3.42 -0.03
N GLY A 237 -0.24 3.50 0.68
CA GLY A 237 0.90 2.58 0.51
C GLY A 237 1.53 2.18 1.85
N GLU A 238 1.96 0.92 1.97
CA GLU A 238 2.64 0.45 3.19
C GLU A 238 4.04 1.07 3.33
N ASP A 239 4.79 1.20 2.24
CA ASP A 239 6.10 1.88 2.23
C ASP A 239 5.98 3.40 2.42
N ASP A 240 4.79 3.96 2.19
CA ASP A 240 4.49 5.39 2.36
C ASP A 240 4.10 5.76 3.80
N TYR A 241 3.69 4.79 4.63
CA TYR A 241 3.14 5.01 5.99
C TYR A 241 4.22 5.09 7.06
#